data_AF-A0A8D0CY87-F1
#
_entry.id   AF-A0A8D0CY87-F1
#
_cell.length_a   1.000
_cell.length_b   1.000
_cell.length_c   1.000
_cell.angle_alpha   90.00
_cell.angle_beta   90.00
_cell.angle_gamma   90.00
#
_symmetry.space_group_name_H-M   'P 1'
#
loop_
_entity.id
_entity.type
_entity.pdbx_description
1 polymer ?
#
loop_
_entity_poly.entity_id
_entity_poly.type
_entity_poly.pdbx_seq_one_letter_code
_entity_poly.pdbx_strand_id
1 'polypeptide(L)'
;MAALFRGSRNVLLRWNKHVDLAFVSTRSMASKTPVGFVGLGNMGSPMAKNLLKNGYPVIATDVFPESCKELQDIGAQVVDSPAEVAEKADRILTMLPSSPNVIEVYTGPNGILKKVKKGTLLIDSSTIDPAVSREMAVAAEKMGAVFMDAPVSGGVGAASMAKLTFMVGGVKEEYNAAQELLTCMGANAVYCGQVGTGQAAKICNNMLLAIGMIGTAETMNLGIRLGLDPKLLAKILNMSSGRCWSSDTYNPVPGVMEGVPSANNYQGGFGTTLMAKDLGLAQNTATDTKTPIPLGSLAHQIFRVMCSRGYANKDFSSVFQFLREEEGQ
;
A
#
# COMPACT_ATOMS: atom_id res chain seq x y z
N MET A 1 -2.01 36.88 -68.97
CA MET A 1 -0.61 36.40 -69.06
C MET A 1 -0.56 34.98 -68.53
N ALA A 2 0.06 34.10 -69.31
CA ALA A 2 0.10 32.66 -69.15
C ALA A 2 1.30 32.16 -68.31
N ALA A 3 1.27 30.84 -68.04
CA ALA A 3 2.35 29.89 -67.66
C ALA A 3 2.27 29.40 -66.19
N LEU A 4 1.79 28.19 -65.87
CA LEU A 4 2.30 26.81 -66.09
C LEU A 4 3.67 26.52 -65.47
N PHE A 5 3.71 25.65 -64.43
CA PHE A 5 4.65 24.54 -64.21
C PHE A 5 4.09 23.66 -63.05
N ARG A 6 3.38 22.56 -63.35
CA ARG A 6 3.86 21.16 -63.35
C ARG A 6 4.66 20.72 -62.10
N GLY A 7 3.96 20.01 -61.21
CA GLY A 7 4.26 18.63 -60.79
C GLY A 7 5.57 18.34 -60.04
N SER A 8 5.43 17.83 -58.81
CA SER A 8 6.27 16.74 -58.30
C SER A 8 5.51 15.96 -57.25
N ARG A 9 5.21 14.70 -57.59
CA ARG A 9 4.91 13.62 -56.65
C ARG A 9 6.12 13.45 -55.73
N ASN A 10 5.92 13.30 -54.43
CA ASN A 10 6.72 12.36 -53.65
C ASN A 10 6.09 12.00 -52.30
N VAL A 11 5.81 10.70 -52.19
CA VAL A 11 5.92 9.81 -51.03
C VAL A 11 5.04 10.10 -49.81
N LEU A 12 3.84 9.51 -49.84
CA LEU A 12 3.15 9.03 -48.64
C LEU A 12 4.04 7.97 -47.96
N LEU A 13 4.73 8.35 -46.90
CA LEU A 13 5.29 7.42 -45.92
C LEU A 13 4.14 6.83 -45.11
N ARG A 14 3.65 5.69 -45.60
CA ARG A 14 2.73 4.79 -44.91
C ARG A 14 3.46 4.25 -43.68
N TRP A 15 3.23 4.84 -42.51
CA TRP A 15 3.65 4.23 -41.25
C TRP A 15 2.80 2.99 -41.00
N ASN A 16 3.41 1.82 -41.19
CA ASN A 16 2.85 0.54 -40.78
C ASN A 16 2.60 0.55 -39.27
N LYS A 17 1.33 0.67 -38.86
CA LYS A 17 0.88 0.22 -37.54
C LYS A 17 0.75 -1.31 -37.58
N HIS A 18 1.87 -2.00 -37.52
CA HIS A 18 1.93 -3.35 -36.97
C HIS A 18 2.63 -3.23 -35.62
N VAL A 19 1.88 -2.77 -34.62
CA VAL A 19 2.17 -3.12 -33.24
C VAL A 19 1.65 -4.53 -33.10
N ASP A 20 2.56 -5.49 -33.00
CA ASP A 20 2.22 -6.87 -32.68
C ASP A 20 1.39 -6.88 -31.40
N LEU A 21 0.11 -7.27 -31.51
CA LEU A 21 -0.69 -7.74 -30.37
C LEU A 21 -0.06 -9.05 -29.90
N ALA A 22 1.04 -8.97 -29.16
CA ALA A 22 1.73 -10.12 -28.61
C ALA A 22 1.23 -10.41 -27.19
N PHE A 23 0.57 -11.57 -27.06
CA PHE A 23 0.24 -12.31 -25.83
C PHE A 23 -0.79 -11.69 -24.88
N VAL A 24 -2.07 -11.75 -25.28
CA VAL A 24 -3.17 -11.87 -24.31
C VAL A 24 -3.26 -13.34 -23.89
N SER A 25 -2.68 -13.69 -22.74
CA SER A 25 -2.94 -14.98 -22.11
C SER A 25 -4.23 -14.85 -21.32
N THR A 26 -5.33 -15.42 -21.81
CA THR A 26 -6.54 -15.61 -21.01
C THR A 26 -6.20 -16.58 -19.88
N ARG A 27 -5.83 -16.07 -18.70
CA ARG A 27 -5.63 -16.89 -17.50
C ARG A 27 -6.96 -17.55 -17.15
N SER A 28 -6.99 -18.88 -17.20
CA SER A 28 -8.15 -19.67 -16.78
C SER A 28 -8.42 -19.45 -15.29
N MET A 29 -9.63 -19.03 -14.94
CA MET A 29 -10.08 -18.71 -13.56
C MET A 29 -10.27 -19.94 -12.65
N ALA A 30 -9.78 -21.13 -13.03
CA ALA A 30 -10.28 -22.39 -12.45
C ALA A 30 -9.23 -23.28 -11.74
N SER A 31 -7.93 -22.98 -11.80
CA SER A 31 -6.91 -23.78 -11.12
C SER A 31 -6.30 -22.98 -9.97
N LYS A 32 -6.42 -23.49 -8.73
CA LYS A 32 -5.70 -22.94 -7.57
C LYS A 32 -4.22 -23.33 -7.66
N THR A 33 -3.52 -22.71 -8.60
CA THR A 33 -2.07 -22.85 -8.77
C THR A 33 -1.33 -22.26 -7.57
N PRO A 34 -0.07 -22.68 -7.31
CA PRO A 34 0.71 -22.13 -6.21
C PRO A 34 0.90 -20.61 -6.34
N VAL A 35 0.67 -19.89 -5.25
CA VAL A 35 0.86 -18.45 -5.14
C VAL A 35 2.14 -18.18 -4.37
N GLY A 36 3.02 -17.37 -4.97
CA GLY A 36 4.23 -16.90 -4.32
C GLY A 36 3.92 -15.76 -3.33
N PHE A 37 4.56 -15.76 -2.16
CA PHE A 37 4.41 -14.68 -1.19
C PHE A 37 5.77 -14.30 -0.57
N VAL A 38 6.18 -13.05 -0.73
CA VAL A 38 7.47 -12.57 -0.22
C VAL A 38 7.22 -11.44 0.79
N GLY A 39 7.72 -11.64 2.02
CA GLY A 39 7.53 -10.73 3.15
C GLY A 39 6.36 -11.15 4.04
N LEU A 40 6.66 -11.57 5.27
CA LEU A 40 5.76 -12.24 6.21
C LEU A 40 5.69 -11.52 7.57
N GLY A 41 5.88 -10.19 7.56
CA GLY A 41 5.67 -9.37 8.75
C GLY A 41 4.20 -9.24 9.17
N ASN A 42 3.90 -8.23 10.00
CA ASN A 42 2.58 -8.01 10.61
C ASN A 42 1.40 -7.97 9.62
N MET A 43 1.63 -7.55 8.37
CA MET A 43 0.62 -7.57 7.31
C MET A 43 0.72 -8.81 6.42
N GLY A 44 1.93 -9.19 6.02
CA GLY A 44 2.17 -10.28 5.07
C GLY A 44 1.74 -11.65 5.59
N SER A 45 2.06 -11.98 6.84
CA SER A 45 1.69 -13.25 7.46
C SER A 45 0.16 -13.50 7.47
N PRO A 46 -0.69 -12.60 8.01
CA PRO A 46 -2.14 -12.80 7.96
C PRO A 46 -2.71 -12.80 6.53
N MET A 47 -2.14 -12.04 5.60
CA MET A 47 -2.53 -12.06 4.18
C MET A 47 -2.28 -13.43 3.54
N ALA A 48 -1.08 -13.97 3.70
CA ALA A 48 -0.72 -15.30 3.20
C ALA A 48 -1.55 -16.43 3.83
N LYS A 49 -1.85 -16.34 5.14
CA LYS A 49 -2.79 -17.27 5.80
C LYS A 49 -4.17 -17.27 5.17
N ASN A 50 -4.66 -16.12 4.74
CA ASN A 50 -5.97 -16.04 4.09
C ASN A 50 -5.96 -16.66 2.69
N LEU A 51 -4.85 -16.61 1.97
CA LEU A 51 -4.70 -17.38 0.72
C LEU A 51 -4.78 -18.90 0.97
N LEU A 52 -4.08 -19.39 1.99
CA LEU A 52 -4.15 -20.81 2.39
C LEU A 52 -5.56 -21.23 2.81
N LYS A 53 -6.26 -20.41 3.60
CA LYS A 53 -7.66 -20.66 4.00
C LYS A 53 -8.60 -20.72 2.80
N ASN A 54 -8.33 -19.94 1.75
CA ASN A 54 -9.06 -19.99 0.50
C ASN A 54 -8.57 -21.10 -0.44
N GLY A 55 -7.67 -21.99 0.02
CA GLY A 55 -7.23 -23.19 -0.68
C GLY A 55 -6.17 -22.98 -1.76
N TYR A 56 -5.50 -21.82 -1.80
CA TYR A 56 -4.32 -21.63 -2.65
C TYR A 56 -3.10 -22.24 -1.95
N PRO A 57 -2.34 -23.15 -2.60
CA PRO A 57 -1.01 -23.51 -2.13
C PRO A 57 -0.13 -22.26 -2.09
N VAL A 58 0.60 -22.03 -1.00
CA VAL A 58 1.47 -20.86 -0.85
C VAL A 58 2.93 -21.28 -0.83
N ILE A 59 3.75 -20.59 -1.62
CA ILE A 59 5.21 -20.69 -1.62
C ILE A 59 5.76 -19.38 -1.06
N ALA A 60 6.33 -19.42 0.14
CA ALA A 60 6.66 -18.22 0.88
C ALA A 60 8.16 -18.10 1.19
N THR A 61 8.61 -16.86 1.35
CA THR A 61 9.93 -16.55 1.89
C THR A 61 9.92 -15.21 2.61
N ASP A 62 10.79 -15.08 3.59
CA ASP A 62 11.09 -13.84 4.29
C ASP A 62 12.59 -13.84 4.61
N VAL A 63 13.18 -12.64 4.71
CA VAL A 63 14.59 -12.49 5.09
C VAL A 63 14.84 -12.92 6.55
N PHE A 64 13.79 -12.94 7.37
CA PHE A 64 13.78 -13.43 8.75
C PHE A 64 13.14 -14.84 8.80
N PRO A 65 13.95 -15.91 8.90
CA PRO A 65 13.44 -17.29 8.86
C PRO A 65 12.36 -17.59 9.91
N GLU A 66 12.43 -16.95 11.07
CA GLU A 66 11.44 -17.07 12.14
C GLU A 66 10.03 -16.62 11.71
N SER A 67 9.92 -15.67 10.77
CA SER A 67 8.64 -15.19 10.23
C SER A 67 7.94 -16.22 9.35
N CYS A 68 8.69 -17.18 8.81
CA CYS A 68 8.17 -18.24 7.95
C CYS A 68 7.55 -19.41 8.74
N LYS A 69 7.97 -19.61 10.00
CA LYS A 69 7.66 -20.81 10.79
C LYS A 69 6.15 -21.07 10.90
N GLU A 70 5.38 -20.05 11.25
CA GLU A 70 3.94 -20.21 11.44
C GLU A 70 3.22 -20.61 10.15
N LEU A 71 3.65 -20.09 8.99
CA LEU A 71 3.08 -20.45 7.70
C LEU A 71 3.48 -21.85 7.27
N GLN A 72 4.72 -22.25 7.57
CA GLN A 72 5.20 -23.61 7.33
C GLN A 72 4.36 -24.63 8.11
N ASP A 73 4.09 -24.35 9.40
CA ASP A 73 3.32 -25.24 10.29
C ASP A 73 1.88 -25.47 9.80
N ILE A 74 1.32 -24.53 9.04
CA ILE A 74 -0.03 -24.62 8.45
C ILE A 74 -0.02 -25.02 6.96
N GLY A 75 1.13 -25.45 6.42
CA GLY A 75 1.23 -26.10 5.10
C GLY A 75 1.76 -25.24 3.95
N ALA A 76 2.30 -24.03 4.21
CA ALA A 76 3.03 -23.31 3.18
C ALA A 76 4.38 -23.97 2.87
N GLN A 77 4.79 -23.96 1.61
CA GLN A 77 6.15 -24.30 1.22
C GLN A 77 7.06 -23.10 1.48
N VAL A 78 8.07 -23.24 2.32
CA VAL A 78 9.10 -22.20 2.54
C VAL A 78 10.30 -22.45 1.63
N VAL A 79 10.82 -21.39 1.01
CA VAL A 79 12.02 -21.41 0.15
C VAL A 79 13.01 -20.32 0.58
N ASP A 80 14.26 -20.43 0.12
CA ASP A 80 15.37 -19.63 0.66
C ASP A 80 15.50 -18.24 0.02
N SER A 81 14.79 -17.97 -1.07
CA SER A 81 14.91 -16.68 -1.78
C SER A 81 13.68 -16.29 -2.62
N PRO A 82 13.51 -14.98 -2.91
CA PRO A 82 12.48 -14.51 -3.85
C PRO A 82 12.62 -15.10 -5.26
N ALA A 83 13.84 -15.35 -5.73
CA ALA A 83 14.08 -16.05 -7.00
C ALA A 83 13.49 -17.47 -7.01
N GLU A 84 13.63 -18.23 -5.91
CA GLU A 84 13.04 -19.57 -5.81
C GLU A 84 11.51 -19.55 -5.74
N VAL A 85 10.92 -18.50 -5.15
CA VAL A 85 9.47 -18.27 -5.24
C VAL A 85 9.06 -18.12 -6.72
N ALA A 86 9.80 -17.30 -7.48
CA ALA A 86 9.50 -17.02 -8.89
C ALA A 86 9.73 -18.22 -9.82
N GLU A 87 10.62 -19.13 -9.44
CA GLU A 87 10.83 -20.41 -10.16
C GLU A 87 9.62 -21.34 -10.03
N LYS A 88 8.86 -21.24 -8.94
CA LYS A 88 7.80 -22.21 -8.60
C LYS A 88 6.38 -21.64 -8.73
N ALA A 89 6.20 -20.33 -8.74
CA ALA A 89 4.90 -19.66 -8.85
C ALA A 89 4.81 -18.70 -10.05
N ASP A 90 3.62 -18.59 -10.64
CA ASP A 90 3.28 -17.70 -11.75
C ASP A 90 2.37 -16.53 -11.34
N ARG A 91 1.99 -16.46 -10.06
CA ARG A 91 1.33 -15.33 -9.40
C ARG A 91 2.07 -15.09 -8.09
N ILE A 92 2.65 -13.91 -7.91
CA ILE A 92 3.54 -13.61 -6.77
C ILE A 92 3.10 -12.30 -6.13
N LEU A 93 2.92 -12.31 -4.81
CA LEU A 93 2.67 -11.12 -4.01
C LEU A 93 3.91 -10.74 -3.20
N THR A 94 4.18 -9.44 -3.12
CA THR A 94 5.20 -8.87 -2.21
C THR A 94 4.55 -7.95 -1.19
N MET A 95 4.95 -8.06 0.07
CA MET A 95 4.47 -7.21 1.17
C MET A 95 5.64 -6.75 2.04
N LEU A 96 6.27 -5.65 1.65
CA LEU A 96 7.59 -5.23 2.13
C LEU A 96 7.54 -3.84 2.79
N PRO A 97 8.52 -3.51 3.65
CA PRO A 97 8.47 -2.28 4.45
C PRO A 97 8.71 -0.98 3.67
N SER A 98 9.49 -1.01 2.59
CA SER A 98 9.96 0.22 1.93
C SER A 98 10.39 0.02 0.48
N SER A 99 10.56 1.12 -0.26
CA SER A 99 10.99 1.10 -1.67
C SER A 99 12.33 0.38 -1.88
N PRO A 100 13.40 0.62 -1.07
CA PRO A 100 14.63 -0.16 -1.17
C PRO A 100 14.44 -1.67 -1.02
N ASN A 101 13.54 -2.11 -0.13
CA ASN A 101 13.26 -3.53 0.04
C ASN A 101 12.56 -4.12 -1.19
N VAL A 102 11.61 -3.38 -1.79
CA VAL A 102 10.97 -3.80 -3.05
C VAL A 102 12.01 -3.91 -4.17
N ILE A 103 12.87 -2.90 -4.34
CA ILE A 103 13.92 -2.93 -5.36
C ILE A 103 14.83 -4.15 -5.19
N GLU A 104 15.28 -4.43 -3.96
CA GLU A 104 16.13 -5.59 -3.67
C GLU A 104 15.41 -6.91 -3.96
N VAL A 105 14.17 -7.07 -3.49
CA VAL A 105 13.40 -8.31 -3.69
C VAL A 105 13.10 -8.57 -5.17
N TYR A 106 12.90 -7.54 -5.99
CA TYR A 106 12.65 -7.72 -7.41
C TYR A 106 13.95 -7.88 -8.22
N THR A 107 14.93 -7.00 -8.00
CA THR A 107 16.06 -6.81 -8.92
C THR A 107 17.41 -7.32 -8.39
N GLY A 108 17.50 -7.59 -7.08
CA GLY A 108 18.69 -8.05 -6.38
C GLY A 108 19.23 -9.39 -6.91
N PRO A 109 20.43 -9.82 -6.44
CA PRO A 109 21.11 -11.01 -6.96
C PRO A 109 20.27 -12.29 -6.84
N ASN A 110 19.42 -12.39 -5.81
CA ASN A 110 18.45 -13.48 -5.61
C ASN A 110 16.99 -13.01 -5.72
N GLY A 111 16.77 -11.92 -6.48
CA GLY A 111 15.46 -11.30 -6.64
C GLY A 111 14.53 -12.06 -7.59
N ILE A 112 13.23 -11.74 -7.53
CA ILE A 112 12.16 -12.33 -8.33
C ILE A 112 12.51 -12.35 -9.81
N LEU A 113 13.03 -11.25 -10.36
CA LEU A 113 13.28 -11.11 -11.79
C LEU A 113 14.42 -12.00 -12.31
N LYS A 114 15.17 -12.69 -11.44
CA LYS A 114 16.23 -13.62 -11.85
C LYS A 114 15.68 -14.95 -12.38
N LYS A 115 14.51 -15.37 -11.91
CA LYS A 115 13.89 -16.66 -12.27
C LYS A 115 12.40 -16.53 -12.65
N VAL A 116 11.89 -15.31 -12.80
CA VAL A 116 10.50 -15.05 -13.20
C VAL A 116 10.20 -15.67 -14.56
N LYS A 117 9.03 -16.30 -14.68
CA LYS A 117 8.54 -16.90 -15.92
C LYS A 117 7.82 -15.85 -16.76
N LYS A 118 7.83 -16.03 -18.08
CA LYS A 118 6.98 -15.23 -18.99
C LYS A 118 5.52 -15.43 -18.62
N GLY A 119 4.77 -14.34 -18.58
CA GLY A 119 3.38 -14.32 -18.17
C GLY A 119 3.18 -14.43 -16.65
N THR A 120 4.20 -14.31 -15.80
CA THR A 120 3.97 -14.22 -14.35
C THR A 120 3.24 -12.92 -13.98
N LEU A 121 2.26 -12.99 -13.07
CA LEU A 121 1.61 -11.82 -12.46
C LEU A 121 2.32 -11.47 -11.15
N LEU A 122 2.89 -10.28 -11.07
CA LEU A 122 3.58 -9.74 -9.90
C LEU A 122 2.70 -8.65 -9.28
N ILE A 123 2.35 -8.80 -8.01
CA ILE A 123 1.49 -7.86 -7.28
C ILE A 123 2.25 -7.34 -6.07
N ASP A 124 2.68 -6.07 -6.12
CA ASP A 124 3.31 -5.44 -4.97
C ASP A 124 2.29 -4.74 -4.07
N SER A 125 2.03 -5.35 -2.91
CA SER A 125 1.12 -4.79 -1.89
C SER A 125 1.83 -3.89 -0.88
N SER A 126 3.14 -3.70 -1.03
CA SER A 126 3.93 -2.73 -0.27
C SER A 126 3.40 -1.31 -0.51
N THR A 127 3.57 -0.42 0.47
CA THR A 127 3.36 1.02 0.23
C THR A 127 4.71 1.66 -0.07
N ILE A 128 4.92 2.13 -1.30
CA ILE A 128 6.20 2.63 -1.81
C ILE A 128 6.01 3.89 -2.67
N ASP A 129 7.12 4.44 -3.15
CA ASP A 129 7.08 5.56 -4.10
C ASP A 129 6.42 5.12 -5.44
N PRO A 130 5.45 5.87 -5.97
CA PRO A 130 4.84 5.57 -7.27
C PRO A 130 5.85 5.44 -8.42
N ALA A 131 6.96 6.18 -8.39
CA ALA A 131 8.02 6.08 -9.39
C ALA A 131 8.71 4.73 -9.32
N VAL A 132 8.98 4.21 -8.13
CA VAL A 132 9.57 2.88 -7.95
C VAL A 132 8.63 1.79 -8.45
N SER A 133 7.31 1.90 -8.22
CA SER A 133 6.36 0.96 -8.83
C SER A 133 6.43 0.96 -10.36
N ARG A 134 6.55 2.14 -10.99
CA ARG A 134 6.71 2.24 -12.45
C ARG A 134 8.04 1.64 -12.93
N GLU A 135 9.12 1.85 -12.20
CA GLU A 135 10.42 1.24 -12.50
C GLU A 135 10.37 -0.29 -12.42
N MET A 136 9.72 -0.84 -11.39
CA MET A 136 9.54 -2.29 -11.25
C MET A 136 8.67 -2.86 -12.37
N ALA A 137 7.65 -2.14 -12.82
CA ALA A 137 6.85 -2.56 -13.97
C ALA A 137 7.66 -2.63 -15.26
N VAL A 138 8.47 -1.60 -15.55
CA VAL A 138 9.38 -1.62 -16.71
C VAL A 138 10.38 -2.79 -16.62
N ALA A 139 10.89 -3.08 -15.42
CA ALA A 139 11.81 -4.20 -15.21
C ALA A 139 11.10 -5.56 -15.40
N ALA A 140 9.87 -5.72 -14.92
CA ALA A 140 9.07 -6.93 -15.11
C ALA A 140 8.67 -7.16 -16.58
N GLU A 141 8.30 -6.10 -17.29
CA GLU A 141 7.90 -6.16 -18.71
C GLU A 141 9.05 -6.67 -19.59
N LYS A 142 10.30 -6.24 -19.32
CA LYS A 142 11.49 -6.75 -20.01
C LYS A 142 11.68 -8.26 -19.87
N MET A 143 11.17 -8.86 -18.78
CA MET A 143 11.19 -10.30 -18.55
C MET A 143 9.93 -11.01 -19.09
N GLY A 144 9.01 -10.26 -19.69
CA GLY A 144 7.71 -10.76 -20.17
C GLY A 144 6.73 -11.05 -19.04
N ALA A 145 6.89 -10.46 -17.86
CA ALA A 145 5.96 -10.55 -16.73
C ALA A 145 5.11 -9.28 -16.63
N VAL A 146 4.00 -9.34 -15.88
CA VAL A 146 3.15 -8.19 -15.59
C VAL A 146 3.32 -7.77 -14.13
N PHE A 147 3.45 -6.47 -13.90
CA PHE A 147 3.50 -5.88 -12.56
C PHE A 147 2.26 -5.03 -12.28
N MET A 148 1.74 -5.14 -11.06
CA MET A 148 0.68 -4.30 -10.53
C MET A 148 1.05 -3.82 -9.12
N ASP A 149 0.89 -2.53 -8.84
CA ASP A 149 0.90 -2.03 -7.47
C ASP A 149 -0.48 -2.18 -6.84
N ALA A 150 -0.55 -2.76 -5.65
CA ALA A 150 -1.79 -3.01 -4.92
C ALA A 150 -1.66 -2.70 -3.42
N PRO A 151 -1.22 -1.49 -3.01
CA PRO A 151 -1.10 -1.16 -1.60
C PRO A 151 -2.43 -1.31 -0.85
N VAL A 152 -2.32 -1.62 0.44
CA VAL A 152 -3.45 -1.98 1.29
C VAL A 152 -3.82 -0.89 2.30
N SER A 153 -5.11 -0.80 2.65
CA SER A 153 -5.62 -0.06 3.81
C SER A 153 -6.45 -0.97 4.73
N GLY A 154 -6.44 -0.69 6.04
CA GLY A 154 -7.20 -1.42 7.07
C GLY A 154 -6.37 -1.99 8.24
N GLY A 155 -5.05 -2.02 8.15
CA GLY A 155 -4.16 -2.47 9.23
C GLY A 155 -4.24 -3.97 9.55
N VAL A 156 -3.57 -4.38 10.63
CA VAL A 156 -3.40 -5.81 11.00
C VAL A 156 -4.72 -6.50 11.29
N GLY A 157 -5.67 -5.83 11.95
CA GLY A 157 -6.99 -6.38 12.23
C GLY A 157 -7.76 -6.73 10.95
N ALA A 158 -7.77 -5.81 9.96
CA ALA A 158 -8.40 -6.08 8.67
C ALA A 158 -7.64 -7.13 7.86
N ALA A 159 -6.29 -7.18 7.95
CA ALA A 159 -5.50 -8.23 7.32
C ALA A 159 -5.89 -9.62 7.84
N SER A 160 -5.97 -9.79 9.16
CA SER A 160 -6.37 -11.07 9.77
C SER A 160 -7.80 -11.49 9.43
N MET A 161 -8.72 -10.52 9.28
CA MET A 161 -10.13 -10.78 8.94
C MET A 161 -10.43 -10.85 7.44
N ALA A 162 -9.41 -10.74 6.56
CA ALA A 162 -9.59 -10.62 5.11
C ALA A 162 -10.50 -9.44 4.70
N LYS A 163 -10.41 -8.31 5.42
CA LYS A 163 -11.22 -7.09 5.20
C LYS A 163 -10.40 -5.89 4.72
N LEU A 164 -9.19 -6.13 4.21
CA LEU A 164 -8.37 -5.08 3.60
C LEU A 164 -9.08 -4.43 2.40
N THR A 165 -8.68 -3.20 2.12
CA THR A 165 -8.97 -2.53 0.86
C THR A 165 -7.69 -2.43 0.04
N PHE A 166 -7.68 -2.99 -1.16
CA PHE A 166 -6.59 -2.89 -2.12
C PHE A 166 -6.87 -1.76 -3.12
N MET A 167 -5.85 -0.95 -3.38
CA MET A 167 -5.89 0.12 -4.39
C MET A 167 -4.95 -0.29 -5.52
N VAL A 168 -5.48 -0.64 -6.70
CA VAL A 168 -4.75 -1.44 -7.70
C VAL A 168 -4.42 -0.59 -8.93
N GLY A 169 -3.14 -0.35 -9.17
CA GLY A 169 -2.60 0.22 -10.40
C GLY A 169 -2.01 -0.86 -11.32
N GLY A 170 -2.25 -0.76 -12.62
CA GLY A 170 -1.72 -1.69 -13.61
C GLY A 170 -2.47 -1.69 -14.93
N VAL A 171 -2.08 -2.62 -15.81
CA VAL A 171 -2.78 -2.90 -17.07
C VAL A 171 -4.19 -3.40 -16.74
N LYS A 172 -5.22 -2.77 -17.31
CA LYS A 172 -6.62 -2.99 -16.94
C LYS A 172 -7.06 -4.43 -17.21
N GLU A 173 -6.52 -5.03 -18.25
CA GLU A 173 -6.82 -6.38 -18.71
C GLU A 173 -6.43 -7.45 -17.67
N GLU A 174 -5.41 -7.18 -16.85
CA GLU A 174 -4.92 -8.10 -15.81
C GLU A 174 -5.60 -7.87 -14.45
N TYR A 175 -6.39 -6.80 -14.30
CA TYR A 175 -7.02 -6.46 -13.02
C TYR A 175 -7.94 -7.57 -12.50
N ASN A 176 -8.72 -8.22 -13.37
CA ASN A 176 -9.60 -9.31 -12.94
C ASN A 176 -8.79 -10.49 -12.36
N ALA A 177 -7.64 -10.81 -12.96
CA ALA A 177 -6.74 -11.84 -12.46
C ALA A 177 -6.08 -11.44 -11.13
N ALA A 178 -5.75 -10.16 -10.92
CA ALA A 178 -5.30 -9.70 -9.61
C ALA A 178 -6.44 -9.76 -8.58
N GLN A 179 -7.63 -9.28 -8.93
CA GLN A 179 -8.80 -9.19 -8.05
C GLN A 179 -9.19 -10.54 -7.44
N GLU A 180 -9.12 -11.63 -8.21
CA GLU A 180 -9.36 -12.99 -7.72
C GLU A 180 -8.50 -13.34 -6.49
N LEU A 181 -7.21 -13.00 -6.50
CA LEU A 181 -6.32 -13.21 -5.35
C LEU A 181 -6.54 -12.18 -4.25
N LEU A 182 -6.67 -10.91 -4.63
CA LEU A 182 -6.77 -9.81 -3.67
C LEU A 182 -8.04 -9.93 -2.80
N THR A 183 -9.15 -10.40 -3.37
CA THR A 183 -10.42 -10.60 -2.64
C THR A 183 -10.39 -11.78 -1.67
N CYS A 184 -9.39 -12.66 -1.75
CA CYS A 184 -9.16 -13.67 -0.70
C CYS A 184 -8.57 -13.05 0.58
N MET A 185 -7.97 -11.85 0.48
CA MET A 185 -7.29 -11.17 1.58
C MET A 185 -7.95 -9.83 1.94
N GLY A 186 -8.95 -9.40 1.18
CA GLY A 186 -9.59 -8.09 1.34
C GLY A 186 -11.06 -8.09 0.96
N ALA A 187 -11.81 -7.19 1.59
CA ALA A 187 -13.22 -6.98 1.29
C ALA A 187 -13.41 -6.15 0.01
N ASN A 188 -12.43 -5.30 -0.33
CA ASN A 188 -12.48 -4.44 -1.49
C ASN A 188 -11.16 -4.52 -2.26
N ALA A 189 -11.26 -4.56 -3.58
CA ALA A 189 -10.15 -4.28 -4.49
C ALA A 189 -10.64 -3.28 -5.51
N VAL A 190 -9.97 -2.15 -5.66
CA VAL A 190 -10.41 -1.01 -6.49
C VAL A 190 -9.37 -0.74 -7.56
N TYR A 191 -9.76 -0.75 -8.83
CA TYR A 191 -8.86 -0.35 -9.93
C TYR A 191 -8.67 1.17 -9.95
N CYS A 192 -7.43 1.62 -9.80
CA CYS A 192 -7.06 3.02 -9.70
C CYS A 192 -6.53 3.61 -11.03
N GLY A 193 -6.20 2.76 -12.00
CA GLY A 193 -5.63 3.16 -13.29
C GLY A 193 -4.30 2.47 -13.58
N GLN A 194 -3.38 3.19 -14.23
CA GLN A 194 -2.06 2.68 -14.61
C GLN A 194 -1.15 2.39 -13.42
N VAL A 195 -0.02 1.71 -13.64
CA VAL A 195 0.96 1.43 -12.57
C VAL A 195 1.38 2.72 -11.84
N GLY A 196 1.38 2.65 -10.51
CA GLY A 196 1.67 3.72 -9.57
C GLY A 196 0.44 4.48 -9.09
N THR A 197 -0.73 4.29 -9.71
CA THR A 197 -1.97 4.96 -9.27
C THR A 197 -2.55 4.36 -8.00
N GLY A 198 -2.30 3.07 -7.71
CA GLY A 198 -2.64 2.46 -6.43
C GLY A 198 -1.84 3.08 -5.29
N GLN A 199 -0.53 3.24 -5.49
CA GLN A 199 0.35 3.97 -4.56
C GLN A 199 -0.12 5.42 -4.38
N ALA A 200 -0.41 6.13 -5.46
CA ALA A 200 -0.89 7.51 -5.39
C ALA A 200 -2.17 7.63 -4.56
N ALA A 201 -3.17 6.76 -4.80
CA ALA A 201 -4.41 6.74 -4.02
C ALA A 201 -4.15 6.49 -2.53
N LYS A 202 -3.28 5.51 -2.21
CA LYS A 202 -2.93 5.19 -0.83
C LYS A 202 -2.23 6.35 -0.11
N ILE A 203 -1.27 6.98 -0.79
CA ILE A 203 -0.50 8.11 -0.25
C ILE A 203 -1.42 9.30 0.02
N CYS A 204 -2.29 9.65 -0.93
CA CYS A 204 -3.28 10.73 -0.74
C CYS A 204 -4.22 10.44 0.43
N ASN A 205 -4.73 9.21 0.55
CA ASN A 205 -5.57 8.79 1.66
C ASN A 205 -4.86 8.95 3.01
N ASN A 206 -3.62 8.46 3.12
CA ASN A 206 -2.90 8.51 4.39
C ASN A 206 -2.44 9.92 4.77
N MET A 207 -2.15 10.78 3.78
CA MET A 207 -1.94 12.20 4.04
C MET A 207 -3.19 12.88 4.62
N LEU A 208 -4.36 12.64 4.02
CA LEU A 208 -5.62 13.18 4.55
C LEU A 208 -5.94 12.62 5.94
N LEU A 209 -5.71 11.32 6.16
CA LEU A 209 -5.88 10.67 7.46
C LEU A 209 -5.01 11.33 8.53
N ALA A 210 -3.73 11.60 8.23
CA ALA A 210 -2.83 12.26 9.16
C ALA A 210 -3.32 13.66 9.54
N ILE A 211 -3.72 14.46 8.55
CA ILE A 211 -4.28 15.81 8.76
C ILE A 211 -5.54 15.72 9.64
N GLY A 212 -6.46 14.82 9.31
CA GLY A 212 -7.70 14.62 10.07
C GLY A 212 -7.45 14.13 11.50
N MET A 213 -6.47 13.25 11.71
CA MET A 213 -6.10 12.77 13.04
C MET A 213 -5.48 13.87 13.91
N ILE A 214 -4.54 14.65 13.35
CA ILE A 214 -3.96 15.81 14.05
C ILE A 214 -5.05 16.83 14.37
N GLY A 215 -5.88 17.19 13.40
CA GLY A 215 -6.98 18.13 13.61
C GLY A 215 -7.99 17.65 14.67
N THR A 216 -8.30 16.35 14.69
CA THR A 216 -9.13 15.74 15.75
C THR A 216 -8.45 15.87 17.10
N ALA A 217 -7.17 15.52 17.20
CA ALA A 217 -6.40 15.59 18.45
C ALA A 217 -6.31 17.04 18.99
N GLU A 218 -6.01 18.01 18.14
CA GLU A 218 -5.96 19.44 18.50
C GLU A 218 -7.33 19.94 18.97
N THR A 219 -8.39 19.63 18.22
CA THR A 219 -9.76 20.05 18.55
C THR A 219 -10.22 19.47 19.88
N MET A 220 -9.96 18.18 20.10
CA MET A 220 -10.29 17.51 21.36
C MET A 220 -9.48 18.08 22.52
N ASN A 221 -8.17 18.29 22.35
CA ASN A 221 -7.31 18.87 23.39
C ASN A 221 -7.78 20.28 23.78
N LEU A 222 -8.06 21.15 22.79
CA LEU A 222 -8.59 22.48 23.04
C LEU A 222 -9.92 22.43 23.81
N GLY A 223 -10.86 21.59 23.36
CA GLY A 223 -12.16 21.47 24.02
C GLY A 223 -12.07 20.98 25.47
N ILE A 224 -11.18 20.02 25.76
CA ILE A 224 -10.91 19.55 27.12
C ILE A 224 -10.34 20.69 27.98
N ARG A 225 -9.39 21.48 27.45
CA ARG A 225 -8.84 22.64 28.17
C ARG A 225 -9.85 23.76 28.40
N LEU A 226 -10.88 23.85 27.56
CA LEU A 226 -12.03 24.73 27.76
C LEU A 226 -13.08 24.16 28.73
N GLY A 227 -12.83 22.99 29.33
CA GLY A 227 -13.69 22.38 30.35
C GLY A 227 -14.78 21.46 29.81
N LEU A 228 -14.73 21.06 28.54
CA LEU A 228 -15.69 20.11 27.97
C LEU A 228 -15.35 18.67 28.36
N ASP A 229 -16.38 17.88 28.68
CA ASP A 229 -16.25 16.41 28.73
C ASP A 229 -15.88 15.88 27.33
N PRO A 230 -14.77 15.13 27.19
CA PRO A 230 -14.35 14.59 25.91
C PRO A 230 -15.41 13.70 25.24
N LYS A 231 -16.22 12.94 25.99
CA LYS A 231 -17.29 12.12 25.40
C LYS A 231 -18.39 12.98 24.79
N LEU A 232 -18.78 14.05 25.48
CA LEU A 232 -19.74 15.03 24.97
C LEU A 232 -19.22 15.70 23.69
N LEU A 233 -17.97 16.17 23.70
CA LEU A 233 -17.37 16.82 22.53
C LEU A 233 -17.27 15.87 21.33
N ALA A 234 -16.81 14.64 21.53
CA ALA A 234 -16.75 13.63 20.48
C ALA A 234 -18.14 13.36 19.88
N LYS A 235 -19.18 13.26 20.71
CA LYS A 235 -20.57 13.12 20.24
C LYS A 235 -20.99 14.30 19.35
N ILE A 236 -20.71 15.54 19.77
CA ILE A 236 -21.04 16.75 18.99
C ILE A 236 -20.31 16.74 17.65
N LEU A 237 -18.99 16.48 17.64
CA LEU A 237 -18.20 16.41 16.40
C LEU A 237 -18.76 15.36 15.44
N ASN A 238 -19.09 14.18 15.95
CA ASN A 238 -19.53 13.03 15.17
C ASN A 238 -20.99 13.12 14.65
N MET A 239 -21.74 14.17 15.02
CA MET A 239 -23.04 14.49 14.43
C MET A 239 -23.05 15.83 13.68
N SER A 240 -21.89 16.46 13.54
CA SER A 240 -21.72 17.79 12.93
C SER A 240 -20.79 17.73 11.71
N SER A 241 -20.51 18.89 11.11
CA SER A 241 -19.63 19.01 9.94
C SER A 241 -18.16 18.65 10.20
N GLY A 242 -17.73 18.61 11.47
CA GLY A 242 -16.38 18.22 11.86
C GLY A 242 -16.12 16.71 11.85
N ARG A 243 -17.15 15.88 11.60
CA ARG A 243 -17.02 14.42 11.61
C ARG A 243 -16.00 13.94 10.59
N CYS A 244 -15.09 13.08 11.03
CA CYS A 244 -14.21 12.31 10.15
C CYS A 244 -13.94 10.92 10.75
N TRP A 245 -13.32 10.03 9.98
CA TRP A 245 -12.99 8.68 10.44
C TRP A 245 -12.17 8.67 11.74
N SER A 246 -11.23 9.61 11.88
CA SER A 246 -10.42 9.76 13.08
C SER A 246 -11.25 10.09 14.32
N SER A 247 -12.39 10.78 14.20
CA SER A 247 -13.21 11.17 15.34
C SER A 247 -14.29 10.14 15.70
N ASP A 248 -14.87 9.46 14.70
CA ASP A 248 -16.02 8.57 14.87
C ASP A 248 -15.70 7.07 14.89
N THR A 249 -14.53 6.69 14.39
CA THR A 249 -14.11 5.28 14.29
C THR A 249 -12.77 5.02 14.99
N TYR A 250 -11.95 6.06 15.20
CA TYR A 250 -10.59 5.91 15.72
C TYR A 250 -10.16 7.01 16.70
N ASN A 251 -11.07 7.39 17.60
CA ASN A 251 -10.90 8.59 18.43
C ASN A 251 -9.58 8.56 19.24
N PRO A 252 -8.73 9.61 19.16
CA PRO A 252 -7.40 9.58 19.76
C PRO A 252 -7.42 9.81 21.28
N VAL A 253 -8.55 10.17 21.89
CA VAL A 253 -8.63 10.47 23.32
C VAL A 253 -8.95 9.21 24.13
N PRO A 254 -8.09 8.82 25.10
CA PRO A 254 -8.36 7.67 25.96
C PRO A 254 -9.70 7.78 26.69
N GLY A 255 -10.47 6.69 26.68
CA GLY A 255 -11.77 6.60 27.36
C GLY A 255 -12.98 7.12 26.57
N VAL A 256 -12.79 7.72 25.39
CA VAL A 256 -13.90 8.12 24.50
C VAL A 256 -14.50 6.93 23.75
N MET A 257 -13.65 6.01 23.29
CA MET A 257 -14.04 4.87 22.46
C MET A 257 -13.32 3.61 22.92
N GLU A 258 -14.01 2.48 22.90
CA GLU A 258 -13.43 1.15 23.17
C GLU A 258 -12.91 0.51 21.88
N GLY A 259 -12.01 -0.47 22.01
CA GLY A 259 -11.50 -1.23 20.86
C GLY A 259 -10.55 -0.44 19.92
N VAL A 260 -10.15 0.77 20.31
CA VAL A 260 -9.17 1.60 19.58
C VAL A 260 -7.86 1.73 20.38
N PRO A 261 -6.71 2.04 19.74
CA PRO A 261 -5.42 2.10 20.44
C PRO A 261 -5.38 3.09 21.60
N SER A 262 -6.09 4.22 21.53
CA SER A 262 -6.15 5.20 22.63
C SER A 262 -6.70 4.60 23.93
N ALA A 263 -7.53 3.55 23.86
CA ALA A 263 -8.00 2.79 25.02
C ALA A 263 -6.98 1.78 25.57
N ASN A 264 -5.87 1.54 24.86
CA ASN A 264 -4.82 0.58 25.22
C ASN A 264 -3.42 1.21 25.15
N ASN A 265 -3.27 2.42 25.70
CA ASN A 265 -1.99 3.16 25.74
C ASN A 265 -1.28 3.30 24.38
N TYR A 266 -2.07 3.37 23.30
CA TYR A 266 -1.62 3.46 21.92
C TYR A 266 -0.76 2.27 21.46
N GLN A 267 -0.99 1.09 22.03
CA GLN A 267 -0.34 -0.15 21.58
C GLN A 267 -1.01 -0.72 20.32
N GLY A 268 -0.22 -1.35 19.45
CA GLY A 268 -0.71 -1.95 18.21
C GLY A 268 -1.09 -0.90 17.17
N GLY A 269 -2.17 -1.16 16.42
CA GLY A 269 -2.70 -0.22 15.44
C GLY A 269 -1.76 0.04 14.25
N PHE A 270 -1.73 1.29 13.77
CA PHE A 270 -0.86 1.77 12.71
C PHE A 270 0.24 2.65 13.29
N GLY A 271 1.46 2.09 13.39
CA GLY A 271 2.57 2.73 14.07
C GLY A 271 2.96 4.10 13.50
N THR A 272 3.36 5.01 14.39
CA THR A 272 3.83 6.37 14.08
C THR A 272 4.96 6.36 13.04
N THR A 273 5.88 5.40 13.12
CA THR A 273 6.95 5.23 12.13
C THR A 273 6.41 4.97 10.72
N LEU A 274 5.35 4.17 10.60
CA LEU A 274 4.74 3.87 9.31
C LEU A 274 3.95 5.08 8.78
N MET A 275 3.25 5.81 9.64
CA MET A 275 2.60 7.07 9.27
C MET A 275 3.61 8.10 8.78
N ALA A 276 4.71 8.30 9.51
CA ALA A 276 5.79 9.21 9.11
C ALA A 276 6.41 8.80 7.77
N LYS A 277 6.58 7.49 7.52
CA LYS A 277 7.09 6.95 6.25
C LYS A 277 6.12 7.23 5.10
N ASP A 278 4.82 7.00 5.27
CA ASP A 278 3.81 7.27 4.25
C ASP A 278 3.71 8.79 3.95
N LEU A 279 3.81 9.64 4.97
CA LEU A 279 3.87 11.09 4.80
C LEU A 279 5.17 11.56 4.11
N GLY A 280 6.28 10.86 4.33
CA GLY A 280 7.51 11.07 3.56
C GLY A 280 7.31 10.80 2.06
N LEU A 281 6.58 9.73 1.71
CA LEU A 281 6.21 9.48 0.31
C LEU A 281 5.30 10.57 -0.25
N ALA A 282 4.35 11.06 0.54
CA ALA A 282 3.50 12.19 0.15
C ALA A 282 4.32 13.45 -0.10
N GLN A 283 5.29 13.75 0.77
CA GLN A 283 6.19 14.90 0.63
C GLN A 283 7.03 14.83 -0.65
N ASN A 284 7.61 13.67 -0.94
CA ASN A 284 8.42 13.46 -2.15
C ASN A 284 7.54 13.59 -3.40
N THR A 285 6.41 12.88 -3.43
CA THR A 285 5.47 12.93 -4.57
C THR A 285 4.95 14.35 -4.82
N ALA A 286 4.64 15.10 -3.76
CA ALA A 286 4.20 16.48 -3.88
C ALA A 286 5.31 17.39 -4.42
N THR A 287 6.56 17.16 -4.04
CA THR A 287 7.73 17.88 -4.57
C THR A 287 7.91 17.61 -6.07
N ASP A 288 7.88 16.34 -6.46
CA ASP A 288 8.05 15.91 -7.86
C ASP A 288 6.95 16.45 -8.77
N THR A 289 5.72 16.50 -8.27
CA THR A 289 4.54 17.02 -8.99
C THR A 289 4.32 18.52 -8.84
N LYS A 290 5.16 19.21 -8.05
CA LYS A 290 5.05 20.63 -7.72
C LYS A 290 3.69 21.00 -7.10
N THR A 291 3.13 20.11 -6.28
CA THR A 291 1.82 20.27 -5.64
C THR A 291 1.98 20.88 -4.24
N PRO A 292 1.35 22.02 -3.94
CA PRO A 292 1.40 22.60 -2.59
C PRO A 292 0.56 21.78 -1.60
N ILE A 293 1.19 21.29 -0.53
CA ILE A 293 0.54 20.48 0.52
C ILE A 293 0.83 21.01 1.92
N PRO A 294 0.54 22.28 2.25
CA PRO A 294 0.99 22.91 3.50
C PRO A 294 0.61 22.11 4.76
N LEU A 295 -0.63 21.64 4.86
CA LEU A 295 -1.09 20.83 6.00
C LEU A 295 -0.45 19.43 6.00
N GLY A 296 -0.27 18.81 4.84
CA GLY A 296 0.40 17.53 4.70
C GLY A 296 1.87 17.60 5.09
N SER A 297 2.57 18.66 4.68
CA SER A 297 3.96 18.93 5.07
C SER A 297 4.11 19.13 6.57
N LEU A 298 3.20 19.90 7.20
CA LEU A 298 3.20 20.07 8.64
C LEU A 298 2.93 18.74 9.37
N ALA A 299 1.93 17.98 8.92
CA ALA A 299 1.63 16.66 9.46
C ALA A 299 2.85 15.73 9.37
N HIS A 300 3.55 15.72 8.24
CA HIS A 300 4.80 14.98 8.08
C HIS A 300 5.82 15.36 9.16
N GLN A 301 6.06 16.67 9.37
CA GLN A 301 7.02 17.12 10.39
C GLN A 301 6.60 16.75 11.81
N ILE A 302 5.30 16.85 12.15
CA ILE A 302 4.78 16.44 13.46
C ILE A 302 5.08 14.96 13.72
N PHE A 303 4.73 14.08 12.78
CA PHE A 303 4.98 12.64 12.94
C PHE A 303 6.49 12.30 12.96
N ARG A 304 7.32 13.06 12.25
CA ARG A 304 8.79 12.92 12.34
C ARG A 304 9.33 13.29 13.73
N VAL A 305 8.82 14.36 14.33
CA VAL A 305 9.19 14.75 15.71
C VAL A 305 8.69 13.73 16.72
N MET A 306 7.48 13.18 16.54
CA MET A 306 6.96 12.10 17.38
C MET A 306 7.88 10.88 17.35
N CYS A 307 8.34 10.46 16.17
CA CYS A 307 9.29 9.35 16.04
C CYS A 307 10.58 9.56 16.86
N SER A 308 11.11 10.78 16.96
CA SER A 308 12.31 11.06 17.74
C SER A 308 12.07 11.27 19.24
N ARG A 309 10.81 11.33 19.68
CA ARG A 309 10.40 11.56 21.07
C ARG A 309 9.74 10.34 21.72
N GLY A 310 10.11 9.13 21.29
CA GLY A 310 9.65 7.88 21.91
C GLY A 310 8.28 7.37 21.44
N TYR A 311 7.65 8.02 20.46
CA TYR A 311 6.35 7.59 19.92
C TYR A 311 6.47 6.67 18.70
N ALA A 312 7.67 6.38 18.22
CA ALA A 312 7.92 5.61 16.99
C ALA A 312 7.11 4.30 16.89
N ASN A 313 6.98 3.58 18.02
CA ASN A 313 6.31 2.27 18.10
C ASN A 313 4.87 2.37 18.64
N LYS A 314 4.38 3.56 18.96
CA LYS A 314 2.98 3.81 19.34
C LYS A 314 2.14 4.02 18.08
N ASP A 315 0.85 3.69 18.18
CA ASP A 315 -0.13 4.01 17.16
C ASP A 315 -0.15 5.52 16.87
N PHE A 316 -0.37 5.89 15.61
CA PHE A 316 -0.35 7.27 15.13
C PHE A 316 -1.38 8.21 15.82
N SER A 317 -2.46 7.66 16.39
CA SER A 317 -3.41 8.44 17.21
C SER A 317 -2.80 8.98 18.51
N SER A 318 -1.62 8.48 18.91
CA SER A 318 -0.82 9.02 20.02
C SER A 318 -0.37 10.47 19.82
N VAL A 319 -0.61 11.07 18.65
CA VAL A 319 -0.42 12.51 18.45
C VAL A 319 -1.24 13.34 19.44
N PHE A 320 -2.39 12.85 19.92
CA PHE A 320 -3.09 13.49 21.03
C PHE A 320 -2.27 13.48 22.32
N GLN A 321 -1.66 12.35 22.66
CA GLN A 321 -0.75 12.26 23.82
C GLN A 321 0.46 13.18 23.65
N PHE A 322 0.99 13.31 22.44
CA PHE A 322 2.10 14.22 22.13
C PHE A 322 1.73 15.71 22.28
N LEU A 323 0.50 16.09 21.90
CA LEU A 323 0.00 17.48 21.97
C LEU A 323 -0.48 17.88 23.37
N ARG A 324 -0.95 16.91 24.15
CA ARG A 324 -1.38 17.12 25.52
C ARG A 324 -0.12 17.22 26.37
N GLU A 325 0.34 18.44 26.62
CA GLU A 325 1.50 18.77 27.46
C GLU A 325 1.66 17.80 28.63
N GLU A 326 2.89 17.32 28.83
CA GLU A 326 3.27 16.71 30.11
C GLU A 326 3.09 17.77 31.19
N GLU A 327 1.98 17.71 31.95
CA GLU A 327 1.93 18.35 33.25
C GLU A 327 3.01 17.72 34.12
N GLY A 328 4.21 18.30 34.10
CA GLY A 328 5.33 17.98 34.99
C GLY A 328 6.64 17.60 34.31
N GLN A 329 7.40 18.61 33.88
CA GLN A 329 8.84 18.72 34.17
C GLN A 329 9.11 20.08 34.79
#